data_AF-A0A2P2K0F8-F1
#
_entry.id   AF-A0A2P2K0F8-F1
#
_cell.length_a   1.000
_cell.length_b   1.000
_cell.length_c   1.000
_cell.angle_alpha   90.00
_cell.angle_beta   90.00
_cell.angle_gamma   90.00
#
_symmetry.space_group_name_H-M   'P 1'
#
loop_
_entity.id
_entity.type
_entity.pdbx_description
1 polymer ?
#
loop_
_entity_poly.entity_id
_entity_poly.type
_entity_poly.pdbx_seq_one_letter_code
_entity_poly.pdbx_strand_id
1 'polypeptide(L)'
;MQSFSLEKSSGKISYVLSTRDLSITCSDEPVYWDWTSLPESRFSEVAVLRTMSWLEIQGKISTQMLSPNTKYGAYLILKITDRAFGLDLMPSEISVEVRGQLSTGTAYLRRGQDSLKRQMEHLIYANRMQMLKSRVTEGDGRVPSERKDGWMEIELGEFFSGEKHDEVKMSLTEVKGQHLKGGLVIEGIEVRPKCPRNI
;
A
#
# COMPACT_ATOMS: atom_id res chain seq x y z
N MET A 1 16.70 4.89 -0.59
CA MET A 1 17.54 4.49 -1.75
C MET A 1 16.63 3.77 -2.70
N GLN A 2 16.44 4.32 -3.88
CA GLN A 2 15.47 3.83 -4.83
C GLN A 2 16.07 2.71 -5.69
N SER A 3 15.24 1.79 -6.20
CA SER A 3 15.72 0.75 -7.11
C SER A 3 14.85 0.68 -8.37
N PHE A 4 15.51 0.59 -9.52
CA PHE A 4 14.83 0.46 -10.82
C PHE A 4 15.11 -0.90 -11.43
N SER A 5 14.18 -1.34 -12.28
CA SER A 5 14.30 -2.56 -13.07
C SER A 5 13.52 -2.40 -14.37
N LEU A 6 13.84 -3.17 -15.40
CA LEU A 6 13.03 -3.19 -16.62
C LEU A 6 12.02 -4.34 -16.53
N GLU A 7 10.76 -4.06 -16.88
CA GLU A 7 9.76 -5.10 -17.06
C GLU A 7 10.14 -5.94 -18.27
N LYS A 8 10.37 -7.25 -18.05
CA LYS A 8 10.94 -8.15 -19.06
C LYS A 8 10.10 -8.27 -20.35
N SER A 9 8.78 -8.13 -20.25
CA SER A 9 7.85 -8.31 -21.36
C SER A 9 7.70 -7.07 -22.25
N SER A 10 7.72 -5.87 -21.65
CA SER A 10 7.49 -4.62 -22.37
C SER A 10 8.76 -3.79 -22.59
N GLY A 11 9.84 -4.10 -21.89
CA GLY A 11 11.06 -3.29 -21.84
C GLY A 11 10.87 -1.94 -21.14
N LYS A 12 9.70 -1.70 -20.53
CA LYS A 12 9.40 -0.43 -19.85
C LYS A 12 9.92 -0.45 -18.42
N ILE A 13 10.14 0.74 -17.87
CA ILE A 13 10.73 0.91 -16.54
C ILE A 13 9.72 0.48 -15.47
N SER A 14 10.12 -0.40 -14.56
CA SER A 14 9.48 -0.60 -13.26
C SER A 14 10.36 0.04 -12.17
N TYR A 15 9.73 0.75 -11.26
CA TYR A 15 10.40 1.51 -10.21
C TYR A 15 9.92 1.12 -8.83
N VAL A 16 10.81 0.98 -7.86
CA VAL A 16 10.44 0.72 -6.46
C VAL A 16 11.03 1.80 -5.57
N LEU A 17 10.12 2.54 -4.91
CA LEU A 17 10.45 3.46 -3.82
C LEU A 17 10.66 2.65 -2.55
N SER A 18 11.83 2.78 -1.92
CA SER A 18 12.06 2.16 -0.61
C SER A 18 11.27 2.88 0.47
N THR A 19 11.07 2.24 1.63
CA THR A 19 10.49 2.89 2.81
C THR A 19 11.16 4.20 3.21
N ARG A 20 12.47 4.35 2.97
CA ARG A 20 13.22 5.60 3.22
C ARG A 20 12.88 6.72 2.24
N ASP A 21 12.29 6.40 1.09
CA ASP A 21 11.82 7.36 0.10
C ASP A 21 10.29 7.61 0.21
N LEU A 22 9.64 7.00 1.21
CA LEU A 22 8.23 7.20 1.53
C LEU A 22 8.07 8.20 2.68
N SER A 23 6.95 8.91 2.69
CA SER A 23 6.48 9.65 3.86
C SER A 23 5.55 8.76 4.67
N ILE A 24 6.04 8.31 5.83
CA ILE A 24 5.30 7.45 6.76
C ILE A 24 5.07 8.24 8.05
N THR A 25 3.84 8.22 8.56
CA THR A 25 3.47 8.96 9.78
C THR A 25 4.27 8.53 11.00
N CYS A 26 4.87 9.51 11.70
CA CYS A 26 5.69 9.31 12.90
C CYS A 26 6.84 8.31 12.69
N SER A 27 7.39 8.24 11.49
CA SER A 27 8.42 7.25 11.12
C SER A 27 9.78 7.45 11.80
N ASP A 28 9.97 8.62 12.40
CA ASP A 28 11.08 9.01 13.27
C ASP A 28 10.91 8.56 14.73
N GLU A 29 9.70 8.14 15.13
CA GLU A 29 9.38 7.74 16.49
C GLU A 29 9.58 6.22 16.69
N PRO A 30 10.60 5.78 17.44
CA PRO A 30 10.93 4.36 17.62
C PRO A 30 9.89 3.58 18.42
N VAL A 31 8.99 4.29 19.12
CA VAL A 31 7.83 3.69 19.80
C VAL A 31 6.85 3.08 18.79
N TYR A 32 6.75 3.68 17.61
CA TYR A 32 5.78 3.28 16.58
C TYR A 32 6.40 2.45 15.48
N TRP A 33 7.66 2.72 15.12
CA TRP A 33 8.33 2.04 14.01
C TRP A 33 9.65 1.42 14.42
N ASP A 34 9.92 0.24 13.90
CA ASP A 34 11.22 -0.38 13.91
C ASP A 34 11.78 -0.38 12.49
N TRP A 35 13.05 -0.04 12.34
CA TRP A 35 13.76 -0.09 11.06
C TRP A 35 14.73 -1.26 11.10
N THR A 36 14.50 -2.26 10.25
CA THR A 36 15.26 -3.52 10.30
C THR A 36 15.62 -4.01 8.91
N SER A 37 16.58 -4.94 8.83
CA SER A 37 16.97 -5.59 7.58
C SER A 37 16.31 -6.96 7.48
N LEU A 38 15.75 -7.29 6.32
CA LEU A 38 15.20 -8.60 6.04
C LEU A 38 15.94 -9.25 4.86
N PRO A 39 16.36 -10.52 4.96
CA PRO A 39 17.07 -11.20 3.88
C PRO A 39 16.28 -11.27 2.56
N GLU A 40 14.95 -11.28 2.65
CA GLU A 40 14.08 -11.30 1.47
C GLU A 40 13.81 -9.91 0.90
N SER A 41 14.29 -8.84 1.55
CA SER A 41 14.14 -7.49 1.02
C SER A 41 15.23 -7.16 0.02
N ARG A 42 14.85 -6.41 -1.02
CA ARG A 42 15.80 -5.82 -1.97
C ARG A 42 16.47 -4.54 -1.45
N PHE A 43 16.03 -4.03 -0.30
CA PHE A 43 16.59 -2.84 0.35
C PHE A 43 17.28 -3.22 1.67
N SER A 44 18.21 -2.37 2.12
CA SER A 44 18.92 -2.57 3.38
C SER A 44 17.99 -2.49 4.60
N GLU A 45 16.90 -1.72 4.49
CA GLU A 45 15.97 -1.45 5.58
C GLU A 45 14.51 -1.53 5.11
N VAL A 46 13.68 -2.09 5.98
CA VAL A 46 12.22 -2.12 5.90
C VAL A 46 11.64 -1.50 7.17
N ALA A 47 10.41 -1.00 7.09
CA ALA A 47 9.72 -0.40 8.24
C ALA A 47 8.74 -1.42 8.85
N VAL A 48 8.86 -1.69 10.15
CA VAL A 48 7.97 -2.57 10.90
C VAL A 48 7.15 -1.73 11.86
N LEU A 49 5.83 -1.74 11.67
CA LEU A 49 4.89 -1.07 12.55
C LEU A 49 4.78 -1.83 13.87
N ARG A 50 5.23 -1.20 14.97
CA ARG A 50 5.07 -1.73 16.33
C ARG A 50 3.62 -1.60 16.76
N THR A 51 3.15 -0.36 16.90
CA THR A 51 1.80 -0.02 17.33
C THR A 51 1.47 1.41 16.89
N MET A 52 0.31 1.69 16.29
CA MET A 52 -0.19 3.07 16.13
C MET A 52 -1.72 3.10 16.05
N SER A 53 -2.33 4.29 16.08
CA SER A 53 -3.79 4.46 15.91
C SER A 53 -4.20 5.21 14.64
N TRP A 54 -3.23 5.76 13.90
CA TRP A 54 -3.44 6.48 12.64
C TRP A 54 -2.31 6.18 11.66
N LEU A 55 -2.53 5.23 10.75
CA LEU A 55 -1.55 4.85 9.74
C LEU A 55 -1.75 5.66 8.44
N GLU A 56 -0.68 6.33 8.00
CA GLU A 56 -0.63 6.94 6.68
C GLU A 56 0.75 6.72 6.05
N ILE A 57 0.72 6.24 4.81
CA ILE A 57 1.88 5.92 3.98
C ILE A 57 1.69 6.65 2.66
N GLN A 58 2.66 7.46 2.27
CA GLN A 58 2.62 8.21 1.02
C GLN A 58 3.92 8.02 0.23
N GLY A 59 3.78 7.85 -1.07
CA GLY A 59 4.89 7.86 -2.03
C GLY A 59 4.70 8.95 -3.07
N LYS A 60 5.81 9.43 -3.61
CA LYS A 60 5.83 10.39 -4.73
C LYS A 60 6.85 9.95 -5.77
N ILE A 61 6.48 10.08 -7.04
CA ILE A 61 7.40 9.79 -8.15
C ILE A 61 7.15 10.78 -9.29
N SER A 62 8.24 11.19 -9.97
CA SER A 62 8.12 11.99 -11.19
C SER A 62 7.89 11.08 -12.39
N THR A 63 6.97 11.45 -13.28
CA THR A 63 6.73 10.72 -14.54
C THR A 63 7.96 10.67 -15.45
N GLN A 64 8.93 11.58 -15.26
CA GLN A 64 10.21 11.57 -16.00
C GLN A 64 11.06 10.31 -15.71
N MET A 65 10.85 9.68 -14.55
CA MET A 65 11.55 8.46 -14.16
C MET A 65 10.91 7.20 -14.76
N LEU A 66 9.79 7.36 -15.46
CA LEU A 66 8.97 6.30 -16.01
C LEU A 66 8.99 6.38 -17.53
N SER A 67 8.74 5.24 -18.19
CA SER A 67 8.52 5.25 -19.63
C SER A 67 7.28 6.08 -19.99
N PRO A 68 7.36 7.01 -20.96
CA PRO A 68 6.23 7.84 -21.37
C PRO A 68 5.15 7.00 -22.07
N ASN A 69 3.99 7.60 -22.26
CA ASN A 69 2.81 7.03 -22.92
C ASN A 69 2.48 5.60 -22.42
N THR A 70 2.52 5.42 -21.10
CA THR A 70 2.40 4.11 -20.45
C THR A 70 1.44 4.17 -19.28
N LYS A 71 0.54 3.19 -19.22
CA LYS A 71 -0.30 2.96 -18.06
C LYS A 71 0.50 2.23 -16.98
N TYR A 72 0.47 2.74 -15.76
CA TYR A 72 1.13 2.17 -14.60
C TYR A 72 0.10 1.77 -13.54
N GLY A 73 0.47 0.77 -12.74
CA GLY A 73 -0.14 0.52 -11.43
C GLY A 73 0.86 0.83 -10.32
N ALA A 74 0.37 1.39 -9.22
CA ALA A 74 1.11 1.57 -7.98
C ALA A 74 0.70 0.50 -6.96
N TYR A 75 1.67 -0.17 -6.35
CA TYR A 75 1.46 -1.31 -5.45
C TYR A 75 2.29 -1.13 -4.18
N LEU A 76 1.63 -1.11 -3.02
CA LEU A 76 2.32 -1.15 -1.74
C LEU A 76 2.79 -2.59 -1.48
N ILE A 77 4.10 -2.76 -1.27
CA ILE A 77 4.72 -4.05 -0.95
C ILE A 77 4.84 -4.18 0.57
N LEU A 78 4.23 -5.22 1.13
CA LEU A 78 4.09 -5.39 2.57
C LEU A 78 4.11 -6.86 3.00
N LYS A 79 4.32 -7.10 4.30
CA LYS A 79 4.02 -8.36 4.99
C LYS A 79 3.13 -8.06 6.20
N ILE A 80 2.27 -9.02 6.53
CA ILE A 80 1.50 -9.01 7.78
C ILE A 80 2.07 -10.13 8.65
N THR A 81 2.63 -9.76 9.80
CA THR A 81 3.24 -10.73 10.72
C THR A 81 2.19 -11.57 11.43
N ASP A 82 2.56 -12.75 11.93
CA ASP A 82 1.65 -13.62 12.68
C ASP A 82 1.17 -12.99 14.01
N ARG A 83 1.92 -12.01 14.52
CA ARG A 83 1.56 -11.24 15.73
C ARG A 83 0.79 -9.96 15.41
N ALA A 84 0.39 -9.77 14.16
CA ALA A 84 -0.35 -8.59 13.76
C ALA A 84 -1.72 -8.53 14.44
N PHE A 85 -2.13 -7.31 14.77
CA PHE A 85 -3.41 -7.03 15.41
C PHE A 85 -3.99 -5.74 14.86
N GLY A 86 -5.31 -5.63 14.85
CA GLY A 86 -6.03 -4.41 14.48
C GLY A 86 -6.02 -4.03 12.99
N LEU A 87 -5.17 -4.63 12.15
CA LEU A 87 -5.04 -4.26 10.73
C LEU A 87 -6.29 -4.54 9.88
N ASP A 88 -7.09 -5.51 10.29
CA ASP A 88 -8.27 -6.01 9.57
C ASP A 88 -9.60 -5.42 10.07
N LEU A 89 -9.56 -4.65 11.16
CA LEU A 89 -10.75 -4.06 11.77
C LEU A 89 -11.28 -2.89 10.93
N MET A 90 -10.40 -2.07 10.37
CA MET A 90 -10.80 -0.87 9.63
C MET A 90 -10.30 -0.86 8.19
N PRO A 91 -11.13 -0.39 7.26
CA PRO A 91 -10.68 -0.13 5.91
C PRO A 91 -9.63 0.99 5.91
N SER A 92 -8.71 0.88 4.96
CA SER A 92 -7.82 1.97 4.56
C SER A 92 -8.32 2.55 3.25
N GLU A 93 -8.34 3.87 3.15
CA GLU A 93 -8.45 4.56 1.87
C GLU A 93 -7.11 4.43 1.14
N ILE A 94 -7.19 4.16 -0.15
CA ILE A 94 -6.03 4.13 -1.04
C ILE A 94 -6.26 5.11 -2.16
N SER A 95 -5.20 5.78 -2.60
CA SER A 95 -5.32 6.77 -3.67
C SER A 95 -4.12 6.83 -4.58
N VAL A 96 -4.37 7.29 -5.80
CA VAL A 96 -3.36 7.75 -6.74
C VAL A 96 -3.84 9.08 -7.33
N GLU A 97 -2.99 10.09 -7.28
CA GLU A 97 -3.24 11.42 -7.83
C GLU A 97 -2.19 11.76 -8.89
N VAL A 98 -2.65 12.17 -10.07
CA VAL A 98 -1.80 12.68 -11.15
C VAL A 98 -2.53 13.83 -11.85
N ARG A 99 -1.88 14.98 -12.08
CA ARG A 99 -2.49 16.15 -12.76
C ARG A 99 -3.81 16.63 -12.13
N GLY A 100 -3.95 16.52 -10.81
CA GLY A 100 -5.21 16.84 -10.10
C GLY A 100 -6.35 15.86 -10.37
N GLN A 101 -6.12 14.77 -11.13
CA GLN A 101 -7.04 13.65 -11.23
C GLN A 101 -6.74 12.69 -10.08
N LEU A 102 -7.68 12.60 -9.15
CA LEU A 102 -7.60 11.71 -8.00
C LEU A 102 -8.43 10.45 -8.25
N SER A 103 -7.78 9.28 -8.17
CA SER A 103 -8.43 7.98 -8.09
C SER A 103 -8.35 7.50 -6.66
N THR A 104 -9.49 7.14 -6.05
CA THR A 104 -9.55 6.59 -4.70
C THR A 104 -10.16 5.19 -4.71
N GLY A 105 -9.93 4.45 -3.63
CA GLY A 105 -10.53 3.15 -3.39
C GLY A 105 -10.39 2.72 -1.94
N THR A 106 -10.89 1.52 -1.66
CA THR A 106 -10.88 0.92 -0.33
C THR A 106 -9.99 -0.31 -0.30
N ALA A 107 -9.20 -0.45 0.76
CA ALA A 107 -8.33 -1.58 1.04
C ALA A 107 -8.58 -2.14 2.45
N TYR A 108 -8.39 -3.45 2.62
CA TYR A 108 -8.40 -4.12 3.92
C TYR A 108 -7.08 -4.86 4.12
N LEU A 109 -6.28 -4.46 5.10
CA LEU A 109 -4.98 -5.07 5.42
C LEU A 109 -5.17 -6.36 6.22
N ARG A 110 -5.58 -7.43 5.51
CA ARG A 110 -5.88 -8.72 6.12
C ARG A 110 -5.35 -9.89 5.29
N ARG A 111 -5.03 -10.98 5.97
CA ARG A 111 -4.72 -12.27 5.32
C ARG A 111 -6.03 -13.00 5.01
N GLY A 112 -6.10 -13.69 3.86
CA GLY A 112 -7.33 -14.31 3.37
C GLY A 112 -7.90 -15.48 4.19
N GLN A 113 -7.25 -15.90 5.30
CA GLN A 113 -7.52 -17.20 5.94
C GLN A 113 -8.17 -17.16 7.34
N ASP A 114 -8.33 -16.02 8.00
CA ASP A 114 -8.85 -15.99 9.39
C ASP A 114 -10.37 -15.78 9.47
N SER A 115 -11.17 -16.76 9.01
CA SER A 115 -12.64 -16.66 8.97
C SER A 115 -13.28 -16.59 10.36
N LEU A 116 -12.78 -17.36 11.33
CA LEU A 116 -13.36 -17.50 12.69
C LEU A 116 -13.05 -16.29 13.59
N LYS A 117 -11.78 -15.86 13.61
CA LYS A 117 -11.35 -14.62 14.27
C LYS A 117 -12.12 -13.42 13.72
N ARG A 118 -12.27 -13.36 12.40
CA ARG A 118 -13.07 -12.34 11.72
C ARG A 118 -14.54 -12.37 12.14
N GLN A 119 -15.18 -13.54 12.22
CA GLN A 119 -16.58 -13.64 12.67
C GLN A 119 -16.75 -13.11 14.10
N MET A 120 -15.82 -13.43 14.99
CA MET A 120 -15.85 -12.94 16.37
C MET A 120 -15.62 -11.42 16.45
N GLU A 121 -14.62 -10.90 15.75
CA GLU A 121 -14.34 -9.45 15.70
C GLU A 121 -15.46 -8.66 15.03
N HIS A 122 -16.10 -9.22 13.98
CA HIS A 122 -17.30 -8.65 13.39
C HIS A 122 -18.44 -8.58 14.39
N LEU A 123 -18.65 -9.57 15.26
CA LEU A 123 -19.70 -9.52 16.27
C LEU A 123 -19.41 -8.45 17.34
N ILE A 124 -18.15 -8.32 17.77
CA ILE A 124 -17.74 -7.35 18.79
C ILE A 124 -17.77 -5.92 18.25
N TYR A 125 -17.34 -5.70 17.01
CA TYR A 125 -17.19 -4.38 16.41
C TYR A 125 -18.23 -4.05 15.33
N ALA A 126 -19.30 -4.86 15.20
CA ALA A 126 -20.33 -4.74 14.16
C ALA A 126 -20.81 -3.30 13.93
N ASN A 127 -21.26 -2.66 15.01
CA ASN A 127 -21.81 -1.29 14.98
C ASN A 127 -20.76 -0.27 14.49
N ARG A 128 -19.52 -0.41 14.95
CA ARG A 128 -18.41 0.47 14.58
C ARG A 128 -18.02 0.28 13.11
N MET A 129 -17.95 -0.97 12.66
CA MET A 129 -17.63 -1.31 11.27
C MET A 129 -18.73 -0.83 10.32
N GLN A 130 -20.00 -0.97 10.70
CA GLN A 130 -21.14 -0.50 9.89
C GLN A 130 -21.12 1.03 9.73
N MET A 131 -20.85 1.78 10.81
CA MET A 131 -20.71 3.23 10.73
C MET A 131 -19.50 3.70 9.93
N LEU A 132 -18.42 2.92 9.88
CA LEU A 132 -17.19 3.32 9.18
C LEU A 132 -17.19 2.88 7.72
N LYS A 133 -17.97 1.85 7.34
CA LYS A 133 -18.21 1.50 5.94
C LYS A 133 -18.83 2.65 5.14
N SER A 134 -19.69 3.48 5.74
CA SER A 134 -20.26 4.66 5.07
C SER A 134 -19.25 5.78 4.83
N ARG A 135 -18.06 5.73 5.45
CA ARG A 135 -16.99 6.70 5.26
C ARG A 135 -16.01 6.33 4.15
N VAL A 136 -16.23 5.21 3.46
CA VAL A 136 -15.38 4.77 2.35
C VAL A 136 -16.21 4.58 1.10
N THR A 137 -15.57 4.65 -0.05
CA THR A 137 -16.22 4.50 -1.35
C THR A 137 -16.79 3.08 -1.51
N GLU A 138 -18.03 3.00 -2.00
CA GLU A 138 -18.70 1.72 -2.30
C GLU A 138 -17.93 0.97 -3.40
N GLY A 139 -17.39 -0.20 -3.05
CA GLY A 139 -16.64 -1.08 -3.94
C GLY A 139 -16.17 -2.34 -3.21
N ASP A 140 -15.84 -3.38 -3.95
CA ASP A 140 -15.27 -4.61 -3.38
C ASP A 140 -13.85 -4.30 -2.89
N GLY A 141 -13.70 -4.11 -1.58
CA GLY A 141 -12.45 -3.58 -1.01
C GLY A 141 -11.27 -4.50 -1.29
N ARG A 142 -10.17 -3.92 -1.78
CA ARG A 142 -8.95 -4.64 -2.16
C ARG A 142 -8.34 -5.30 -0.93
N VAL A 143 -7.78 -6.49 -1.13
CA VAL A 143 -7.02 -7.20 -0.10
C VAL A 143 -5.62 -7.49 -0.62
N PRO A 144 -4.59 -7.57 0.24
CA PRO A 144 -3.26 -7.95 -0.18
C PRO A 144 -3.23 -9.33 -0.84
N SER A 145 -2.55 -9.45 -1.98
CA SER A 145 -2.28 -10.71 -2.67
C SER A 145 -0.83 -11.14 -2.50
N GLU A 146 -0.58 -12.45 -2.41
CA GLU A 146 0.77 -12.99 -2.27
C GLU A 146 1.57 -12.88 -3.58
N ARG A 147 2.85 -12.55 -3.43
CA ARG A 147 3.85 -12.50 -4.51
C ARG A 147 4.75 -13.73 -4.45
N LYS A 148 5.46 -14.01 -5.55
CA LYS A 148 6.39 -15.15 -5.65
C LYS A 148 7.65 -14.99 -4.80
N ASP A 149 7.98 -13.76 -4.40
CA ASP A 149 9.13 -13.41 -3.55
C ASP A 149 8.81 -13.51 -2.05
N GLY A 150 7.61 -13.97 -1.69
CA GLY A 150 7.17 -14.11 -0.29
C GLY A 150 6.67 -12.81 0.34
N TRP A 151 6.65 -11.70 -0.41
CA TRP A 151 5.95 -10.48 -0.02
C TRP A 151 4.47 -10.54 -0.41
N MET A 152 3.68 -9.62 0.13
CA MET A 152 2.32 -9.34 -0.35
C MET A 152 2.32 -7.99 -1.06
N GLU A 153 1.34 -7.78 -1.92
CA GLU A 153 1.09 -6.47 -2.53
C GLU A 153 -0.37 -6.09 -2.47
N ILE A 154 -0.63 -4.80 -2.39
CA ILE A 154 -1.96 -4.24 -2.59
C ILE A 154 -1.90 -3.09 -3.59
N GLU A 155 -2.79 -3.11 -4.58
CA GLU A 155 -2.88 -2.06 -5.58
C GLU A 155 -3.50 -0.79 -4.98
N LEU A 156 -2.74 0.30 -5.01
CA LEU A 156 -3.17 1.62 -4.57
C LEU A 156 -4.02 2.32 -5.65
N GLY A 157 -3.66 2.10 -6.92
CA GLY A 157 -4.40 2.61 -8.07
C GLY A 157 -3.60 2.57 -9.35
N GLU A 158 -4.17 3.15 -10.40
CA GLU A 158 -3.58 3.22 -11.74
C GLU A 158 -3.42 4.68 -12.17
N PHE A 159 -2.41 4.95 -12.98
CA PHE A 159 -2.23 6.26 -13.61
C PHE A 159 -1.59 6.11 -15.00
N PHE A 160 -1.65 7.18 -15.79
CA PHE A 160 -1.00 7.23 -17.10
C PHE A 160 0.18 8.19 -17.07
N SER A 161 1.38 7.68 -17.36
CA SER A 161 2.56 8.49 -17.61
C SER A 161 2.45 9.05 -19.03
N GLY A 162 2.11 10.34 -19.17
CA GLY A 162 2.09 11.03 -20.45
C GLY A 162 3.45 11.62 -20.82
N GLU A 163 3.48 12.49 -21.83
CA GLU A 163 4.72 13.16 -22.27
C GLU A 163 5.12 14.37 -21.41
N LYS A 164 4.17 14.92 -20.64
CA LYS A 164 4.43 16.02 -19.73
C LYS A 164 5.06 15.53 -18.43
N HIS A 165 5.83 16.42 -17.82
CA HIS A 165 6.47 16.20 -16.54
C HIS A 165 5.46 16.45 -15.43
N ASP A 166 5.03 15.39 -14.77
CA ASP A 166 4.05 15.44 -13.69
C ASP A 166 4.60 14.73 -12.45
N GLU A 167 4.08 15.09 -11.29
CA GLU A 167 4.27 14.35 -10.05
C GLU A 167 3.06 13.43 -9.84
N VAL A 168 3.34 12.16 -9.52
CA VAL A 168 2.34 11.18 -9.13
C VAL A 168 2.45 10.99 -7.63
N LYS A 169 1.33 11.16 -6.92
CA LYS A 169 1.22 10.87 -5.49
C LYS A 169 0.40 9.60 -5.31
N MET A 170 0.81 8.78 -4.37
CA MET A 170 0.16 7.51 -4.06
C MET A 170 0.10 7.34 -2.55
N SER A 171 -1.03 6.88 -2.02
CA SER A 171 -1.19 6.74 -0.58
C SER A 171 -2.02 5.53 -0.16
N LEU A 172 -1.74 5.08 1.05
CA LEU A 172 -2.63 4.28 1.87
C LEU A 172 -2.81 5.00 3.20
N THR A 173 -4.04 5.39 3.50
CA THR A 173 -4.41 6.15 4.69
C THR A 173 -5.55 5.44 5.41
N GLU A 174 -5.37 5.17 6.68
CA GLU A 174 -6.41 4.61 7.50
C GLU A 174 -7.61 5.55 7.65
N VAL A 175 -8.82 5.01 7.53
CA VAL A 175 -10.04 5.79 7.82
C VAL A 175 -10.17 5.97 9.33
N LYS A 176 -10.45 7.21 9.78
CA LYS A 176 -10.51 7.62 11.20
C LYS A 176 -11.22 6.59 12.10
N GLY A 177 -10.41 5.77 12.75
CA GLY A 177 -10.83 4.83 13.77
C GLY A 177 -9.72 4.75 14.80
N GLN A 178 -9.92 5.32 15.99
CA GLN A 178 -9.01 5.21 17.13
C GLN A 178 -8.89 3.75 17.60
N HIS A 179 -8.14 2.91 16.90
CA HIS A 179 -7.85 1.54 17.31
C HIS A 179 -6.38 1.27 17.07
N LEU A 180 -5.77 0.57 18.01
CA LEU A 180 -4.37 0.22 17.89
C LEU A 180 -4.21 -0.88 16.85
N LYS A 181 -3.23 -0.71 15.96
CA LYS A 181 -2.76 -1.77 15.08
C LYS A 181 -1.24 -1.89 15.10
N GLY A 182 -0.76 -3.08 14.79
CA GLY A 182 0.66 -3.40 14.77
C GLY A 182 0.96 -4.63 13.92
N GLY A 183 2.25 -4.88 13.68
CA GLY A 183 2.73 -6.05 12.96
C GLY A 183 2.64 -5.96 11.43
N LEU A 184 2.53 -4.75 10.88
CA LEU A 184 2.67 -4.48 9.45
C LEU A 184 4.15 -4.25 9.10
N VAL A 185 4.68 -4.92 8.09
CA VAL A 185 6.02 -4.67 7.56
C VAL A 185 5.87 -4.07 6.16
N ILE A 186 6.59 -2.99 5.87
CA ILE A 186 6.54 -2.29 4.59
C ILE A 186 7.93 -2.38 3.95
N GLU A 187 7.99 -2.82 2.70
CA GLU A 187 9.22 -2.76 1.90
C GLU A 187 9.29 -1.47 1.08
N GLY A 188 8.16 -1.04 0.52
CA GLY A 188 8.13 0.09 -0.38
C GLY A 188 6.88 0.17 -1.24
N ILE A 189 6.91 1.05 -2.24
CA ILE A 189 5.88 1.12 -3.27
C ILE A 189 6.51 0.84 -4.63
N GLU A 190 5.99 -0.18 -5.31
CA GLU A 190 6.35 -0.52 -6.68
C GLU A 190 5.38 0.15 -7.67
N VAL A 191 5.97 0.82 -8.65
CA VAL A 191 5.30 1.42 -9.80
C VAL A 191 5.73 0.63 -11.03
N ARG A 192 4.82 -0.17 -11.58
CA ARG A 192 5.12 -1.02 -12.73
C ARG A 192 4.12 -0.83 -13.87
N PRO A 193 4.55 -0.98 -15.13
CA PRO A 193 3.66 -0.90 -16.28
C PRO A 193 2.52 -1.91 -16.15
N LYS A 194 1.32 -1.52 -16.54
CA LYS A 194 0.21 -2.45 -16.79
C LYS A 194 0.18 -2.73 -18.28
N CYS A 195 0.17 -4.01 -18.65
CA CYS A 195 -0.09 -4.38 -20.04
C CYS A 195 -1.42 -3.74 -20.49
N PRO A 196 -1.50 -3.19 -21.71
CA PRO A 196 -2.79 -2.89 -22.31
C PRO A 196 -3.63 -4.16 -22.27
N ARG A 197 -4.86 -4.09 -21.76
CA ARG A 197 -5.81 -5.16 -22.04
C ARG A 197 -5.98 -5.15 -23.55
N ASN A 198 -5.57 -6.22 -24.23
CA ASN A 198 -5.94 -6.41 -25.61
C ASN A 198 -7.47 -6.47 -25.63
N ILE A 199 -8.12 -5.43 -26.16
CA ILE A 199 -9.53 -5.42 -26.52
C ILE A 199 -9.60 -5.92 -27.96
#